data_AF-A0A7C3NTK4-F1
#
_entry.id   AF-A0A7C3NTK4-F1
#
_cell.length_a   1.000
_cell.length_b   1.000
_cell.length_c   1.000
_cell.angle_alpha   90.00
_cell.angle_beta   90.00
_cell.angle_gamma   90.00
#
_symmetry.space_group_name_H-M   'P 1'
#
loop_
_entity.id
_entity.type
_entity.pdbx_description
1 polymer ?
#
loop_
_entity_poly.entity_id
_entity_poly.type
_entity_poly.pdbx_seq_one_letter_code
_entity_poly.pdbx_strand_id
1 'polypeptide(L)'
;MLRTPLCDLLGIRYPIIQAGMGWDKEGMTTPPALVAAVSNAGGLGCIGGSSIRPEVIRERIRAVRKLTDRPFGVDITLPKMEEVRIPDPDEVKKEIEEKYPAHARFTGELIPRLGLAPQPPDRKSWVKTPKATREQLKVILEENVPILVIGLGDTAEVVPLAHERGIKVMALAGAVKHALSHARKGADVIIAQGYEAGGHTGTIANFPLIPQIVDAVKPKPMTRIGTFSSRITLSCSRVAFGVLTQ
;
A
#
# COMPACT_ATOMS: atom_id res chain seq x y z
N MET A 1 2.65 -6.63 28.54
CA MET A 1 1.83 -5.77 27.66
C MET A 1 2.61 -5.58 26.36
N LEU A 2 2.01 -5.83 25.19
CA LEU A 2 2.67 -5.79 23.87
C LEU A 2 2.82 -4.34 23.36
N ARG A 3 3.60 -3.49 24.04
CA ARG A 3 3.92 -2.13 23.56
C ARG A 3 5.35 -2.09 23.04
N THR A 4 5.58 -1.38 21.94
CA THR A 4 6.87 -1.31 21.24
C THR A 4 7.16 0.13 20.81
N PRO A 5 8.40 0.47 20.40
CA PRO A 5 8.70 1.80 19.84
C PRO A 5 7.82 2.19 18.63
N LEU A 6 7.24 1.22 17.91
CA LEU A 6 6.28 1.48 16.84
C LEU A 6 5.03 2.18 17.40
N CYS A 7 4.60 1.75 18.57
CA CYS A 7 3.41 2.28 19.23
C CYS A 7 3.60 3.76 19.53
N ASP A 8 4.79 4.13 20.02
CA ASP A 8 5.12 5.53 20.32
C ASP A 8 5.28 6.37 19.04
N LEU A 9 5.92 5.80 18.00
CA LEU A 9 6.09 6.47 16.70
C LEU A 9 4.75 6.76 16.00
N LEU A 10 3.80 5.82 16.06
CA LEU A 10 2.52 5.91 15.33
C LEU A 10 1.36 6.41 16.21
N GLY A 11 1.57 6.61 17.51
CA GLY A 11 0.52 7.01 18.45
C GLY A 11 -0.56 5.95 18.68
N ILE A 12 -0.19 4.66 18.65
CA ILE A 12 -1.10 3.52 18.83
C ILE A 12 -0.79 2.75 20.12
N ARG A 13 -1.73 1.89 20.58
CA ARG A 13 -1.58 1.11 21.83
C ARG A 13 -0.96 -0.26 21.58
N TYR A 14 -1.35 -0.90 20.49
CA TYR A 14 -0.91 -2.22 20.10
C TYR A 14 -0.20 -2.14 18.75
N PRO A 15 0.89 -2.90 18.53
CA PRO A 15 1.62 -2.94 17.27
C PRO A 15 0.88 -3.81 16.23
N ILE A 16 -0.44 -3.60 16.13
CA ILE A 16 -1.34 -4.30 15.22
C ILE A 16 -1.82 -3.27 14.22
N ILE A 17 -1.53 -3.50 12.96
CA ILE A 17 -1.98 -2.69 11.84
C ILE A 17 -3.10 -3.46 11.13
N GLN A 18 -3.96 -2.80 10.36
CA GLN A 18 -4.87 -3.44 9.42
C GLN A 18 -4.51 -2.98 8.02
N ALA A 19 -4.40 -3.92 7.07
CA ALA A 19 -3.84 -3.67 5.75
C ALA A 19 -4.80 -2.86 4.88
N GLY A 20 -4.37 -1.76 4.27
CA GLY A 20 -5.19 -0.98 3.37
C GLY A 20 -5.51 -1.73 2.08
N MET A 21 -6.61 -2.48 2.06
CA MET A 21 -7.03 -3.25 0.90
C MET A 21 -8.01 -2.45 0.04
N GLY A 22 -7.82 -2.47 -1.27
CA GLY A 22 -8.77 -1.97 -2.26
C GLY A 22 -8.71 -2.85 -3.51
N TRP A 23 -9.86 -3.37 -3.94
CA TRP A 23 -9.89 -4.43 -4.96
C TRP A 23 -10.59 -4.06 -6.26
N ASP A 24 -11.45 -3.05 -6.25
CA ASP A 24 -12.14 -2.61 -7.47
C ASP A 24 -12.08 -1.10 -7.67
N LYS A 25 -12.52 -0.72 -8.87
CA LYS A 25 -12.53 0.65 -9.38
C LYS A 25 -13.81 1.39 -8.98
N GLU A 26 -14.79 0.67 -8.42
CA GLU A 26 -16.11 1.16 -7.98
C GLU A 26 -16.10 1.63 -6.53
N GLY A 27 -14.99 1.48 -5.81
CA GLY A 27 -14.82 2.04 -4.48
C GLY A 27 -14.94 1.03 -3.34
N MET A 28 -14.88 -0.28 -3.63
CA MET A 28 -14.67 -1.32 -2.63
C MET A 28 -13.22 -1.29 -2.15
N THR A 29 -13.01 -0.34 -1.25
CA THR A 29 -11.85 -0.23 -0.36
C THR A 29 -12.26 -0.68 1.04
N THR A 30 -11.27 -0.90 1.90
CA THR A 30 -11.45 -1.11 3.34
C THR A 30 -12.48 -0.09 3.87
N PRO A 31 -13.64 -0.55 4.38
CA PRO A 31 -14.71 0.36 4.80
C PRO A 31 -14.25 1.29 5.91
N PRO A 32 -14.67 2.57 5.93
CA PRO A 32 -14.32 3.51 7.00
C PRO A 32 -14.63 3.00 8.41
N ALA A 33 -15.72 2.24 8.56
CA ALA A 33 -16.09 1.62 9.83
C ALA A 33 -15.05 0.60 10.33
N LEU A 34 -14.45 -0.19 9.43
CA LEU A 34 -13.40 -1.15 9.79
C LEU A 34 -12.11 -0.41 10.19
N VAL A 35 -11.71 0.59 9.40
CA VAL A 35 -10.53 1.42 9.71
C VAL A 35 -10.68 2.06 11.10
N ALA A 36 -11.81 2.71 11.36
CA ALA A 36 -12.09 3.36 12.63
C ALA A 36 -12.17 2.36 13.79
N ALA A 37 -12.77 1.19 13.60
CA ALA A 37 -12.86 0.16 14.63
C ALA A 37 -11.46 -0.32 15.08
N VAL A 38 -10.54 -0.55 14.15
CA VAL A 38 -9.15 -0.96 14.46
C VAL A 38 -8.41 0.16 15.20
N SER A 39 -8.52 1.41 14.72
CA SER A 39 -7.90 2.56 15.38
C SER A 39 -8.46 2.82 16.79
N ASN A 40 -9.77 2.68 16.99
CA ASN A 40 -10.42 2.79 18.30
C ASN A 40 -10.00 1.67 19.26
N ALA A 41 -9.83 0.44 18.76
CA ALA A 41 -9.30 -0.69 19.53
C ALA A 41 -7.82 -0.51 19.93
N GLY A 42 -7.12 0.47 19.35
CA GLY A 42 -5.75 0.83 19.68
C GLY A 42 -4.70 0.27 18.73
N GLY A 43 -5.09 -0.32 17.59
CA GLY A 43 -4.19 -0.59 16.47
C GLY A 43 -4.13 0.59 15.49
N LEU A 44 -3.63 0.34 14.28
CA LEU A 44 -3.66 1.28 13.16
C LEU A 44 -4.56 0.74 12.04
N GLY A 45 -5.74 1.34 11.84
CA GLY A 45 -6.54 1.08 10.64
C GLY A 45 -5.97 1.78 9.41
N CYS A 46 -6.05 1.16 8.23
CA CYS A 46 -5.60 1.78 6.97
C CYS A 46 -6.65 1.69 5.85
N ILE A 47 -6.86 2.80 5.15
CA ILE A 47 -7.67 2.88 3.92
C ILE A 47 -6.85 2.35 2.74
N GLY A 48 -7.44 1.53 1.87
CA GLY A 48 -6.81 1.16 0.58
C GLY A 48 -7.13 2.18 -0.51
N GLY A 49 -6.25 3.15 -0.75
CA GLY A 49 -6.44 4.22 -1.73
C GLY A 49 -6.03 3.87 -3.15
N SER A 50 -5.29 2.77 -3.36
CA SER A 50 -4.62 2.50 -4.63
C SER A 50 -5.52 2.46 -5.87
N SER A 51 -6.72 1.91 -5.75
CA SER A 51 -7.62 1.61 -6.87
C SER A 51 -8.78 2.61 -7.02
N ILE A 52 -8.81 3.65 -6.18
CA ILE A 52 -9.94 4.59 -6.09
C ILE A 52 -9.54 6.02 -6.45
N ARG A 53 -10.49 6.80 -6.93
CA ARG A 53 -10.26 8.19 -7.36
C ARG A 53 -9.85 9.11 -6.19
N PRO A 54 -9.10 10.19 -6.44
CA PRO A 54 -8.71 11.16 -5.41
C PRO A 54 -9.91 11.71 -4.61
N GLU A 55 -11.03 11.99 -5.29
CA GLU A 55 -12.27 12.45 -4.64
C GLU A 55 -12.80 11.43 -3.63
N VAL A 56 -12.79 10.14 -4.00
CA VAL A 56 -13.22 9.04 -3.12
C VAL A 56 -12.25 8.88 -1.95
N ILE A 57 -10.95 9.04 -2.15
CA ILE A 57 -9.97 9.04 -1.05
C ILE A 57 -10.33 10.12 -0.03
N ARG A 58 -10.62 11.34 -0.49
CA ARG A 58 -11.02 12.46 0.39
C ARG A 58 -12.28 12.12 1.18
N GLU A 59 -13.30 11.61 0.52
CA GLU A 59 -14.55 11.20 1.17
C GLU A 59 -14.32 10.12 2.23
N ARG A 60 -13.48 9.12 1.93
CA ARG A 60 -13.14 8.03 2.85
C ARG A 60 -12.36 8.52 4.06
N ILE A 61 -11.37 9.39 3.86
CA ILE A 61 -10.60 10.03 4.95
C ILE A 61 -11.57 10.76 5.89
N ARG A 62 -12.46 11.59 5.34
CA ARG A 62 -13.44 12.35 6.14
C ARG A 62 -14.45 11.43 6.84
N ALA A 63 -14.87 10.34 6.19
CA ALA A 63 -15.73 9.35 6.81
C ALA A 63 -15.07 8.65 8.00
N VAL A 64 -13.78 8.30 7.91
CA VAL A 64 -13.03 7.73 9.05
C VAL A 64 -12.91 8.75 10.19
N ARG A 65 -12.60 10.02 9.89
CA ARG A 65 -12.50 11.09 10.90
C ARG A 65 -13.81 11.35 11.66
N LYS A 66 -14.97 11.05 11.06
CA LYS A 66 -16.27 11.11 11.77
C LYS A 66 -16.47 9.98 12.78
N LEU A 67 -15.67 8.92 12.70
CA LEU A 67 -15.83 7.68 13.47
C LEU A 67 -14.69 7.46 14.48
N THR A 68 -13.57 8.19 14.35
CA THR A 68 -12.43 8.08 15.26
C THR A 68 -11.57 9.35 15.25
N ASP A 69 -11.08 9.72 16.44
CA ASP A 69 -10.02 10.71 16.64
C ASP A 69 -8.62 10.06 16.75
N ARG A 70 -8.53 8.73 16.64
CA ARG A 70 -7.27 7.97 16.74
C ARG A 70 -6.53 7.96 15.39
N PRO A 71 -5.19 7.79 15.40
CA PRO A 71 -4.42 7.71 14.16
C PRO A 71 -4.91 6.59 13.23
N PHE A 72 -4.89 6.87 11.93
CA PHE A 72 -5.16 5.91 10.86
C PHE A 72 -4.27 6.23 9.65
N GLY A 73 -4.14 5.27 8.74
CA GLY A 73 -3.31 5.38 7.55
C GLY A 73 -4.10 5.39 6.24
N VAL A 74 -3.43 5.84 5.17
CA VAL A 74 -3.87 5.65 3.78
C VAL A 74 -2.79 4.94 3.01
N ASP A 75 -3.14 3.81 2.38
CA ASP A 75 -2.25 2.97 1.57
C ASP A 75 -2.45 3.23 0.08
N ILE A 76 -1.39 3.65 -0.60
CA ILE A 76 -1.36 3.79 -2.06
C ILE A 76 -0.14 3.11 -2.67
N THR A 77 -0.27 2.67 -3.91
CA THR A 77 0.87 2.30 -4.75
C THR A 77 1.38 3.49 -5.55
N LEU A 78 2.69 3.55 -5.75
CA LEU A 78 3.40 4.54 -6.56
C LEU A 78 3.99 3.82 -7.77
N PRO A 79 3.35 3.87 -8.96
CA PRO A 79 3.98 3.36 -10.16
C PRO A 79 5.25 4.17 -10.46
N LYS A 80 6.06 3.70 -11.41
CA LYS A 80 7.11 4.56 -11.97
C LYS A 80 6.46 5.85 -12.49
N MET A 81 6.99 6.99 -12.07
CA MET A 81 6.38 8.31 -12.32
C MET A 81 6.72 8.87 -13.72
N GLU A 82 7.02 7.98 -14.66
CA GLU A 82 7.32 8.24 -16.07
C GLU A 82 6.01 8.28 -16.86
N GLU A 83 5.87 9.21 -17.80
CA GLU A 83 4.67 9.26 -18.65
C GLU A 83 4.58 8.00 -19.52
N VAL A 84 3.42 7.33 -19.45
CA VAL A 84 3.14 6.13 -20.22
C VAL A 84 1.93 6.39 -21.10
N ARG A 85 2.01 6.01 -22.38
CA ARG A 85 0.84 5.97 -23.27
C ARG A 85 -0.14 4.94 -22.72
N ILE A 86 -1.37 5.36 -22.47
CA ILE A 86 -2.47 4.44 -22.16
C ILE A 86 -2.92 3.84 -23.50
N PRO A 87 -2.76 2.51 -23.72
CA PRO A 87 -3.18 1.89 -24.96
C PRO A 87 -4.71 1.85 -25.05
N ASP A 88 -5.27 1.87 -26.26
CA ASP A 88 -6.71 1.68 -26.45
C ASP A 88 -7.10 0.24 -26.07
N PRO A 89 -8.21 0.01 -25.36
CA PRO A 89 -8.61 -1.34 -24.97
C PRO A 89 -8.75 -2.34 -26.13
N ASP A 90 -9.14 -1.88 -27.34
CA ASP A 90 -9.21 -2.75 -28.52
C ASP A 90 -7.81 -3.10 -29.05
N GLU A 91 -6.87 -2.15 -28.98
CA GLU A 91 -5.45 -2.37 -29.32
C GLU A 91 -4.86 -3.46 -28.40
N VAL A 92 -5.08 -3.35 -27.09
CA VAL A 92 -4.66 -4.37 -26.11
C VAL A 92 -5.32 -5.72 -26.37
N LYS A 93 -6.63 -5.74 -26.67
CA LYS A 93 -7.35 -6.97 -26.97
C LYS A 93 -6.76 -7.69 -28.18
N LYS A 94 -6.51 -6.95 -29.26
CA LYS A 94 -5.91 -7.49 -30.48
C LYS A 94 -4.50 -8.02 -30.22
N GLU A 95 -3.69 -7.29 -29.45
CA GLU A 95 -2.36 -7.75 -29.04
C GLU A 95 -2.41 -9.06 -28.26
N ILE A 96 -3.37 -9.22 -27.33
CA ILE A 96 -3.54 -10.47 -26.56
C ILE A 96 -3.95 -11.62 -27.48
N GLU A 97 -4.85 -11.39 -28.43
CA GLU A 97 -5.27 -12.40 -29.41
C GLU A 97 -4.11 -12.87 -30.31
N GLU A 98 -3.24 -11.94 -30.71
CA GLU A 98 -2.06 -12.23 -31.54
C GLU A 98 -0.93 -12.93 -30.75
N LYS A 99 -0.57 -12.41 -29.56
CA LYS A 99 0.56 -12.94 -28.76
C LYS A 99 0.21 -14.19 -27.97
N TYR A 100 -1.05 -14.32 -27.54
CA TYR A 100 -1.50 -15.39 -26.66
C TYR A 100 -2.79 -16.06 -27.17
N PRO A 101 -2.79 -16.61 -28.40
CA PRO A 101 -4.01 -17.11 -29.05
C PRO A 101 -4.70 -18.23 -28.25
N ALA A 102 -3.94 -19.06 -27.54
CA ALA A 102 -4.49 -20.11 -26.69
C ALA A 102 -5.26 -19.53 -25.47
N HIS A 103 -4.74 -18.46 -24.85
CA HIS A 103 -5.42 -17.79 -23.74
C HIS A 103 -6.68 -17.07 -24.21
N ALA A 104 -6.61 -16.37 -25.34
CA ALA A 104 -7.76 -15.68 -25.93
C ALA A 104 -8.89 -16.65 -26.31
N ARG A 105 -8.55 -17.81 -26.89
CA ARG A 105 -9.53 -18.86 -27.17
C ARG A 105 -10.17 -19.40 -25.90
N PHE A 106 -9.35 -19.72 -24.88
CA PHE A 106 -9.83 -20.24 -23.61
C PHE A 106 -10.82 -19.28 -22.93
N THR A 107 -10.50 -17.99 -22.84
CA THR A 107 -11.42 -17.00 -22.25
C THR A 107 -12.66 -16.79 -23.10
N GLY A 108 -12.53 -16.81 -24.43
CA GLY A 108 -13.64 -16.73 -25.38
C GLY A 108 -14.62 -17.89 -25.28
N GLU A 109 -14.14 -19.11 -25.03
CA GLU A 109 -14.96 -20.32 -24.83
C GLU A 109 -15.62 -20.36 -23.44
N LEU A 110 -14.97 -19.81 -22.41
CA LEU A 110 -15.52 -19.79 -21.05
C LEU A 110 -16.80 -18.95 -20.93
N ILE A 111 -16.86 -17.79 -21.59
CA ILE A 111 -18.01 -16.88 -21.54
C ILE A 111 -19.32 -17.60 -21.92
N PRO A 112 -19.46 -18.22 -23.11
CA PRO A 112 -20.68 -18.93 -23.48
C PRO A 112 -20.87 -20.20 -22.66
N ARG A 113 -19.79 -20.93 -22.32
CA ARG A 113 -19.88 -22.16 -21.50
C ARG A 113 -20.48 -21.90 -20.12
N LEU A 114 -20.23 -20.73 -19.54
CA LEU A 114 -20.78 -20.30 -18.26
C LEU A 114 -22.13 -19.56 -18.41
N GLY A 115 -22.67 -19.44 -19.62
CA GLY A 115 -23.91 -18.71 -19.90
C GLY A 115 -23.81 -17.20 -19.63
N LEU A 116 -22.60 -16.63 -19.66
CA LEU A 116 -22.36 -15.22 -19.41
C LEU A 116 -22.55 -14.41 -20.69
N ALA A 117 -23.06 -13.18 -20.54
CA ALA A 117 -23.08 -12.22 -21.63
C ALA A 117 -21.65 -11.68 -21.88
N PRO A 118 -21.20 -11.57 -23.15
CA PRO A 118 -19.95 -10.89 -23.47
C PRO A 118 -19.95 -9.48 -22.90
N GLN A 119 -18.90 -9.14 -22.15
CA GLN A 119 -18.72 -7.79 -21.62
C GLN A 119 -17.87 -6.99 -22.61
N PRO A 120 -18.31 -5.77 -23.00
CA PRO A 120 -17.48 -4.90 -23.80
C PRO A 120 -16.21 -4.50 -23.01
N PRO A 121 -15.13 -4.11 -23.70
CA PRO A 121 -13.95 -3.57 -23.02
C PRO A 121 -14.33 -2.43 -22.09
N ASP A 122 -13.84 -2.48 -20.85
CA ASP A 122 -14.10 -1.46 -19.85
C ASP A 122 -13.39 -0.15 -20.23
N ARG A 123 -14.16 0.79 -20.80
CA ARG A 123 -13.70 2.14 -21.19
C ARG A 123 -13.96 3.22 -20.15
N LYS A 124 -14.72 2.90 -19.10
CA LYS A 124 -15.14 3.87 -18.06
C LYS A 124 -14.23 3.81 -16.84
N SER A 125 -13.41 2.78 -16.74
CA SER A 125 -12.51 2.62 -15.61
C SER A 125 -11.53 3.74 -15.45
N TRP A 126 -11.43 4.20 -14.21
CA TRP A 126 -10.29 4.98 -13.78
C TRP A 126 -9.02 4.13 -13.91
N VAL A 127 -8.06 4.62 -14.69
CA VAL A 127 -6.75 4.00 -14.88
C VAL A 127 -5.75 4.70 -13.97
N LYS A 128 -4.98 3.92 -13.23
CA LYS A 128 -3.91 4.45 -12.39
C LYS A 128 -2.74 4.92 -13.25
N THR A 129 -2.67 6.22 -13.48
CA THR A 129 -1.57 6.90 -14.17
C THR A 129 -0.64 7.60 -13.16
N PRO A 130 0.58 8.01 -13.57
CA PRO A 130 1.41 8.90 -12.76
C PRO A 130 0.69 10.18 -12.37
N LYS A 131 -0.06 10.80 -13.30
CA LYS A 131 -0.88 11.99 -13.03
C LYS A 131 -1.92 11.70 -11.95
N ALA A 132 -2.68 10.63 -12.10
CA ALA A 132 -3.71 10.26 -11.14
C ALA A 132 -3.11 9.93 -9.75
N THR A 133 -1.93 9.31 -9.72
CA THR A 133 -1.18 9.05 -8.47
C THR A 133 -0.76 10.36 -7.79
N ARG A 134 -0.29 11.36 -8.54
CA ARG A 134 0.02 12.70 -8.00
C ARG A 134 -1.22 13.38 -7.43
N GLU A 135 -2.38 13.23 -8.07
CA GLU A 135 -3.64 13.77 -7.57
C GLU A 135 -4.09 13.06 -6.28
N GLN A 136 -3.92 11.74 -6.17
CA GLN A 136 -4.15 10.99 -4.92
C GLN A 136 -3.24 11.49 -3.80
N LEU A 137 -1.93 11.59 -4.07
CA LEU A 137 -0.94 12.12 -3.13
C LEU A 137 -1.31 13.53 -2.66
N LYS A 138 -1.68 14.42 -3.59
CA LYS A 138 -2.12 15.78 -3.27
C LYS A 138 -3.28 15.77 -2.28
N VAL A 139 -4.32 14.98 -2.52
CA VAL A 139 -5.46 14.85 -1.59
C VAL A 139 -5.02 14.37 -0.21
N ILE A 140 -4.16 13.35 -0.15
CA ILE A 140 -3.69 12.78 1.11
C ILE A 140 -2.87 13.81 1.91
N LEU A 141 -1.99 14.55 1.24
CA LEU A 141 -1.18 15.60 1.85
C LEU A 141 -2.05 16.79 2.32
N GLU A 142 -3.05 17.20 1.54
CA GLU A 142 -3.98 18.28 1.91
C GLU A 142 -4.85 17.91 3.12
N GLU A 143 -5.31 16.66 3.20
CA GLU A 143 -6.12 16.17 4.32
C GLU A 143 -5.29 15.80 5.57
N ASN A 144 -3.95 15.98 5.51
CA ASN A 144 -2.99 15.75 6.60
C ASN A 144 -3.24 14.43 7.35
N VAL A 145 -3.21 13.32 6.61
CA VAL A 145 -3.40 11.99 7.22
C VAL A 145 -2.21 11.70 8.15
N PRO A 146 -2.41 11.09 9.32
CA PRO A 146 -1.29 10.82 10.24
C PRO A 146 -0.22 9.88 9.67
N ILE A 147 -0.65 8.86 8.90
CA ILE A 147 0.23 7.85 8.31
C ILE A 147 -0.07 7.70 6.80
N LEU A 148 0.98 7.76 5.97
CA LEU A 148 0.97 7.37 4.57
C LEU A 148 1.69 6.03 4.40
N VAL A 149 1.01 5.05 3.82
CA VAL A 149 1.58 3.72 3.50
C VAL A 149 1.82 3.63 2.00
N ILE A 150 3.02 3.21 1.63
CA ILE A 150 3.42 2.96 0.24
C ILE A 150 3.51 1.45 0.03
N GLY A 151 2.43 0.87 -0.50
CA GLY A 151 2.33 -0.58 -0.71
C GLY A 151 3.22 -1.12 -1.83
N LEU A 152 3.54 -0.30 -2.84
CA LEU A 152 4.49 -0.60 -3.93
C LEU A 152 5.06 0.72 -4.46
N GLY A 153 6.31 0.72 -4.92
CA GLY A 153 6.88 1.87 -5.66
C GLY A 153 8.11 2.50 -5.02
N ASP A 154 8.48 3.69 -5.52
CA ASP A 154 9.61 4.47 -5.02
C ASP A 154 9.12 5.58 -4.06
N THR A 155 9.75 5.69 -2.89
CA THR A 155 9.41 6.64 -1.83
C THR A 155 10.17 7.97 -1.93
N ALA A 156 11.12 8.12 -2.86
CA ALA A 156 12.05 9.25 -2.90
C ALA A 156 11.36 10.63 -2.96
N GLU A 157 10.35 10.78 -3.81
CA GLU A 157 9.62 12.05 -3.96
C GLU A 157 8.62 12.29 -2.81
N VAL A 158 8.10 11.22 -2.21
CA VAL A 158 6.95 11.29 -1.30
C VAL A 158 7.39 11.53 0.15
N VAL A 159 8.52 10.98 0.57
CA VAL A 159 9.00 11.10 1.95
C VAL A 159 9.21 12.56 2.37
N PRO A 160 9.93 13.41 1.61
CA PRO A 160 10.13 14.80 2.00
C PRO A 160 8.80 15.56 2.13
N LEU A 161 7.90 15.39 1.15
CA LEU A 161 6.59 16.08 1.12
C LEU A 161 5.69 15.68 2.29
N ALA A 162 5.74 14.41 2.70
CA ALA A 162 5.01 13.90 3.86
C ALA A 162 5.60 14.43 5.17
N HIS A 163 6.93 14.41 5.31
CA HIS A 163 7.64 14.85 6.51
C HIS A 163 7.49 16.35 6.78
N GLU A 164 7.44 17.19 5.74
CA GLU A 164 7.13 18.63 5.86
C GLU A 164 5.79 18.90 6.57
N ARG A 165 4.86 17.94 6.51
CA ARG A 165 3.52 18.01 7.12
C ARG A 165 3.41 17.17 8.40
N GLY A 166 4.52 16.60 8.88
CA GLY A 166 4.54 15.70 10.04
C GLY A 166 3.90 14.33 9.79
N ILE A 167 3.63 13.97 8.53
CA ILE A 167 3.03 12.69 8.15
C ILE A 167 4.11 11.59 8.19
N LYS A 168 3.81 10.46 8.83
CA LYS A 168 4.71 9.30 8.88
C LYS A 168 4.58 8.45 7.63
N VAL A 169 5.70 8.00 7.08
CA VAL A 169 5.73 7.17 5.87
C VAL A 169 6.13 5.75 6.21
N MET A 170 5.27 4.79 5.87
CA MET A 170 5.54 3.38 5.95
C MET A 170 5.73 2.81 4.54
N ALA A 171 6.75 2.00 4.30
CA ALA A 171 7.06 1.50 2.97
C ALA A 171 7.20 -0.02 2.95
N LEU A 172 6.54 -0.66 1.99
CA LEU A 172 6.56 -2.10 1.83
C LEU A 172 7.82 -2.60 1.12
N ALA A 173 8.42 -3.66 1.64
CA ALA A 173 9.61 -4.30 1.12
C ALA A 173 9.41 -5.82 1.02
N GLY A 174 9.28 -6.33 -0.21
CA GLY A 174 9.32 -7.77 -0.50
C GLY A 174 10.74 -8.36 -0.66
N ALA A 175 11.78 -7.55 -0.47
CA ALA A 175 13.18 -7.95 -0.57
C ALA A 175 14.10 -7.00 0.21
N VAL A 176 15.26 -7.47 0.64
CA VAL A 176 16.27 -6.68 1.39
C VAL A 176 16.67 -5.41 0.64
N LYS A 177 16.87 -5.48 -0.68
CA LYS A 177 17.21 -4.31 -1.50
C LYS A 177 16.14 -3.21 -1.47
N HIS A 178 14.85 -3.59 -1.36
CA HIS A 178 13.76 -2.62 -1.25
C HIS A 178 13.80 -1.94 0.12
N ALA A 179 13.95 -2.72 1.19
CA ALA A 179 14.08 -2.21 2.55
C ALA A 179 15.24 -1.21 2.70
N LEU A 180 16.42 -1.54 2.17
CA LEU A 180 17.59 -0.64 2.14
C LEU A 180 17.35 0.62 1.30
N SER A 181 16.59 0.51 0.20
CA SER A 181 16.22 1.65 -0.64
C SER A 181 15.31 2.62 0.13
N HIS A 182 14.23 2.11 0.73
CA HIS A 182 13.27 2.91 1.49
C HIS A 182 13.89 3.54 2.74
N ALA A 183 14.73 2.79 3.47
CA ALA A 183 15.44 3.31 4.63
C ALA A 183 16.38 4.47 4.24
N ARG A 184 17.18 4.31 3.17
CA ARG A 184 18.04 5.41 2.67
C ARG A 184 17.27 6.65 2.23
N LYS A 185 16.02 6.45 1.77
CA LYS A 185 15.11 7.51 1.33
C LYS A 185 14.27 8.10 2.48
N GLY A 186 14.49 7.65 3.71
CA GLY A 186 13.89 8.26 4.91
C GLY A 186 12.50 7.74 5.28
N ALA A 187 12.05 6.58 4.78
CA ALA A 187 10.82 5.98 5.30
C ALA A 187 10.93 5.73 6.82
N ASP A 188 9.89 6.07 7.58
CA ASP A 188 9.86 5.92 9.04
C ASP A 188 9.73 4.44 9.47
N VAL A 189 9.03 3.63 8.67
CA VAL A 189 8.79 2.20 8.96
C VAL A 189 8.95 1.36 7.69
N ILE A 190 9.59 0.19 7.83
CA ILE A 190 9.68 -0.83 6.76
C ILE A 190 8.69 -1.96 7.05
N ILE A 191 7.80 -2.24 6.10
CA ILE A 191 6.85 -3.35 6.16
C ILE A 191 7.46 -4.52 5.36
N ALA A 192 7.89 -5.60 6.01
CA ALA A 192 8.35 -6.79 5.28
C ALA A 192 7.16 -7.63 4.84
N GLN A 193 7.02 -7.80 3.54
CA GLN A 193 5.96 -8.60 2.96
C GLN A 193 6.54 -9.83 2.29
N GLY A 194 6.41 -10.98 2.96
CA GLY A 194 6.76 -12.27 2.38
C GLY A 194 5.73 -12.75 1.35
N TYR A 195 6.11 -13.80 0.64
CA TYR A 195 5.30 -14.45 -0.40
C TYR A 195 3.94 -14.96 0.10
N GLU A 196 3.84 -15.29 1.40
CA GLU A 196 2.62 -15.76 2.06
C GLU A 196 1.56 -14.67 2.22
N ALA A 197 1.91 -13.39 2.01
CA ALA A 197 0.95 -12.31 2.06
C ALA A 197 -0.09 -12.41 0.92
N GLY A 198 -1.23 -11.72 1.09
CA GLY A 198 -2.21 -11.60 0.01
C GLY A 198 -1.92 -10.42 -0.91
N GLY A 199 -2.45 -10.47 -2.13
CA GLY A 199 -2.34 -9.38 -3.11
C GLY A 199 -1.04 -9.43 -3.89
N HIS A 200 -0.45 -8.26 -4.18
CA HIS A 200 0.84 -8.17 -4.86
C HIS A 200 1.94 -8.51 -3.86
N THR A 201 2.71 -9.56 -4.15
CA THR A 201 3.77 -10.06 -3.26
C THR A 201 5.09 -10.30 -3.99
N GLY A 202 6.19 -10.30 -3.23
CA GLY A 202 7.50 -10.75 -3.70
C GLY A 202 7.69 -12.25 -3.50
N THR A 203 8.76 -12.83 -4.06
CA THR A 203 8.98 -14.30 -4.09
C THR A 203 9.66 -14.89 -2.85
N ILE A 204 9.97 -14.07 -1.84
CA ILE A 204 10.71 -14.49 -0.64
C ILE A 204 9.72 -14.70 0.51
N ALA A 205 9.72 -15.86 1.14
CA ALA A 205 8.86 -16.14 2.30
C ALA A 205 9.19 -15.24 3.52
N ASN A 206 8.21 -15.01 4.39
CA ASN A 206 8.34 -14.18 5.58
C ASN A 206 9.45 -14.69 6.52
N PHE A 207 9.53 -16.01 6.70
CA PHE A 207 10.49 -16.64 7.61
C PHE A 207 11.95 -16.23 7.32
N PRO A 208 12.45 -16.31 6.07
CA PRO A 208 13.77 -15.77 5.73
C PRO A 208 13.80 -14.25 5.50
N LEU A 209 12.73 -13.64 5.00
CA LEU A 209 12.73 -12.22 4.61
C LEU A 209 12.86 -11.28 5.81
N ILE A 210 12.08 -11.51 6.86
CA ILE A 210 11.99 -10.63 8.03
C ILE A 210 13.35 -10.48 8.73
N PRO A 211 14.05 -11.56 9.15
CA PRO A 211 15.34 -11.42 9.83
C PRO A 211 16.39 -10.75 8.93
N GLN A 212 16.39 -11.04 7.62
CA GLN A 212 17.31 -10.38 6.68
C GLN A 212 17.06 -8.87 6.56
N ILE A 213 15.80 -8.44 6.52
CA ILE A 213 15.46 -7.01 6.50
C ILE A 213 15.86 -6.35 7.82
N VAL A 214 15.56 -6.99 8.95
CA VAL A 214 15.94 -6.51 10.28
C VAL A 214 17.45 -6.30 10.35
N ASP A 215 18.25 -7.29 9.94
CA ASP A 215 19.72 -7.20 9.98
C ASP A 215 20.30 -6.17 9.01
N ALA A 216 19.66 -5.98 7.85
CA ALA A 216 20.12 -5.02 6.86
C ALA A 216 19.80 -3.55 7.22
N VAL A 217 18.66 -3.29 7.88
CA VAL A 217 18.16 -1.93 8.16
C VAL A 217 18.52 -1.45 9.58
N LYS A 218 18.95 -2.34 10.49
CA LYS A 218 19.54 -1.95 11.79
C LYS A 218 20.58 -0.84 11.60
N PRO A 219 20.67 0.16 12.51
CA PRO A 219 21.74 1.15 12.45
C PRO A 219 23.07 0.40 12.57
N LYS A 220 23.90 0.48 11.54
CA LYS A 220 25.30 0.12 11.68
C LYS A 220 25.98 1.21 12.52
N PRO A 221 26.91 0.87 13.43
CA PRO A 221 27.53 1.83 14.34
C PRO A 221 28.54 2.74 13.63
N MET A 222 28.11 3.53 12.65
CA MET A 222 28.85 4.67 12.11
C MET A 222 27.87 5.73 11.55
N THR A 223 27.95 6.92 12.16
CA THR A 223 27.60 8.26 11.64
C THR A 223 26.21 8.47 10.98
N ARG A 224 25.32 9.20 11.68
CA ARG A 224 24.79 10.54 11.28
C ARG A 224 23.62 11.01 12.17
N ILE A 225 23.59 12.32 12.42
CA ILE A 225 22.63 13.12 13.20
C ILE A 225 21.28 13.23 12.45
N GLY A 226 20.19 12.99 13.17
CA GLY A 226 18.80 13.01 12.70
C GLY A 226 18.04 11.83 13.31
N THR A 227 16.94 12.09 14.01
CA THR A 227 16.17 11.09 14.77
C THR A 227 15.63 9.98 13.87
N PHE A 228 16.34 8.86 13.78
CA PHE A 228 15.95 7.65 13.06
C PHE A 228 15.45 6.60 14.08
N SER A 229 14.14 6.34 14.15
CA SER A 229 13.59 5.27 14.98
C SER A 229 13.70 3.94 14.22
N SER A 230 14.84 3.28 14.41
CA SER A 230 15.29 2.09 13.68
C SER A 230 14.84 0.79 14.33
N ARG A 231 13.53 0.62 14.55
CA ARG A 231 12.97 -0.67 14.98
C ARG A 231 11.62 -0.87 14.30
N ILE A 232 11.33 -2.13 14.01
CA ILE A 232 10.08 -2.70 13.50
C ILE A 232 10.07 -3.03 12.00
N THR A 233 10.09 -4.35 11.77
CA THR A 233 9.70 -5.01 10.55
C THR A 233 8.31 -5.64 10.79
N LEU A 234 7.30 -5.19 10.06
CA LEU A 234 5.95 -5.76 10.12
C LEU A 234 5.84 -6.94 9.17
N SER A 235 5.33 -8.08 9.65
CA SER A 235 4.92 -9.21 8.81
C SER A 235 3.48 -9.03 8.36
N CYS A 236 3.22 -9.11 7.06
CA CYS A 236 1.89 -9.03 6.49
C CYS A 236 1.37 -10.44 6.18
N SER A 237 0.31 -10.87 6.89
CA SER A 237 -0.58 -11.94 6.42
C SER A 237 -2.01 -11.43 6.60
N ARG A 238 -2.91 -11.77 5.66
CA ARG A 238 -4.18 -11.10 5.36
C ARG A 238 -5.22 -10.95 6.49
N VAL A 239 -4.92 -11.28 7.74
CA VAL A 239 -5.85 -11.23 8.88
C VAL A 239 -5.25 -10.65 10.17
N ALA A 240 -3.93 -10.59 10.34
CA ALA A 240 -3.34 -9.97 11.54
C ALA A 240 -1.86 -9.61 11.32
N PHE A 241 -1.48 -8.43 11.80
CA PHE A 241 -0.10 -7.95 11.80
C PHE A 241 0.54 -8.29 13.13
N GLY A 242 1.48 -9.23 13.12
CA GLY A 242 2.38 -9.50 14.23
C GLY A 242 3.71 -8.77 14.01
N VAL A 243 4.10 -7.92 14.93
CA VAL A 243 5.47 -7.40 15.00
C VAL A 243 6.33 -8.43 15.74
N LEU A 244 7.41 -8.88 15.11
CA LEU A 244 8.50 -9.57 15.78
C LEU A 244 9.33 -8.53 16.53
N THR A 245 9.17 -8.47 17.85
CA THR A 245 10.07 -7.73 18.74
C THR A 245 11.25 -8.62 19.12
N GLN A 246 12.47 -8.18 18.83
CA GLN A 246 13.62 -8.42 19.69
C GLN A 246 13.98 -7.12 20.38
#